data_AF-A0A395YF11-F1
#
_entry.id   AF-A0A395YF11-F1
#
_cell.length_a   1.000
_cell.length_b   1.000
_cell.length_c   1.000
_cell.angle_alpha   90.00
_cell.angle_beta   90.00
_cell.angle_gamma   90.00
#
_symmetry.space_group_name_H-M   'P 1'
#
loop_
_entity.id
_entity.type
_entity.pdbx_description
1 polymer ?
#
loop_
_entity_poly.entity_id
_entity_poly.type
_entity_poly.pdbx_seq_one_letter_code
_entity_poly.pdbx_strand_id
1 'polypeptide(L)'
;MLEFQIFLKRREMVSNICEIHTEPLDKKALSEAPGIVGYVMKNGDKLWDLARKYHTTEKRIREVNEIGEGEPKTGEKILIFKENLGIL
;
A
#
# COMPACT_ATOMS: atom_id res chain seq x y z
N MET A 1 47.22 19.44 24.34
CA MET A 1 47.00 18.01 24.04
C MET A 1 46.15 17.99 22.78
N LEU A 2 46.72 17.61 21.63
CA LEU A 2 46.00 17.59 20.35
C LEU A 2 45.30 16.24 20.20
N GLU A 3 43.98 16.23 20.15
CA GLU A 3 43.19 15.05 19.80
C GLU A 3 43.11 14.93 18.28
N PHE A 4 43.45 13.76 17.77
CA PHE A 4 43.25 13.40 16.36
C PHE A 4 42.04 12.47 16.26
N GLN A 5 41.00 12.90 15.54
CA GLN A 5 39.91 12.01 15.16
C GLN A 5 40.32 11.21 13.94
N ILE A 6 40.48 9.89 14.12
CA ILE A 6 40.84 8.96 13.05
C ILE A 6 39.54 8.39 12.48
N PHE A 7 39.29 8.65 11.20
CA PHE A 7 38.20 8.01 10.46
C PHE A 7 38.67 6.65 9.93
N LEU A 8 38.16 5.56 10.51
CA LEU A 8 38.41 4.21 10.02
C LEU A 8 37.45 3.89 8.86
N LYS A 9 37.98 3.83 7.64
CA LYS A 9 37.21 3.39 6.47
C LYS A 9 36.95 1.88 6.56
N ARG A 10 35.69 1.49 6.78
CA ARG A 10 35.24 0.09 6.73
C ARG A 10 34.75 -0.25 5.33
N ARG A 11 35.06 -1.45 4.83
CA ARG A 11 34.39 -2.01 3.66
C ARG A 11 32.97 -2.42 4.05
N GLU A 12 31.97 -1.82 3.43
CA GLU A 12 30.58 -2.29 3.48
C GLU A 12 30.26 -3.00 2.17
N MET A 13 29.70 -4.21 2.27
CA MET A 13 29.13 -4.89 1.13
C MET A 13 27.76 -4.29 0.88
N VAL A 14 27.63 -3.58 -0.23
CA VAL A 14 26.35 -3.06 -0.70
C VAL A 14 25.81 -3.98 -1.79
N SER A 15 24.55 -4.36 -1.66
CA SER A 15 23.84 -5.10 -2.70
C SER A 15 23.51 -4.14 -3.84
N ASN A 16 24.25 -4.26 -4.94
CA ASN A 16 23.98 -3.50 -6.15
C ASN A 16 22.99 -4.28 -7.04
N ILE A 17 22.16 -3.54 -7.78
CA ILE A 17 21.39 -4.14 -8.87
C ILE A 17 22.39 -4.53 -9.96
N CYS A 18 22.57 -5.83 -10.19
CA CYS A 18 23.52 -6.34 -11.17
C CYS A 18 22.92 -6.42 -12.59
N GLU A 19 21.59 -6.57 -12.69
CA GLU A 19 20.89 -6.77 -13.96
C GLU A 19 19.41 -6.40 -13.81
N ILE A 20 18.80 -5.94 -14.90
CA ILE A 20 17.37 -5.60 -14.99
C ILE A 20 16.81 -6.31 -16.21
N HIS A 21 15.77 -7.12 -16.01
CA HIS A 21 14.98 -7.70 -17.09
C HIS A 21 13.63 -7.00 -17.19
N THR A 22 13.15 -6.81 -18.41
CA THR A 22 11.84 -6.22 -18.69
C THR A 22 11.05 -7.12 -19.61
N GLU A 23 9.82 -7.41 -19.23
CA GLU A 23 8.86 -8.13 -20.06
C GLU A 23 7.67 -7.22 -20.37
N PRO A 24 7.03 -7.36 -21.54
CA PRO A 24 5.83 -6.60 -21.84
C PRO A 24 4.71 -6.94 -20.86
N LEU A 25 4.03 -5.91 -20.38
CA LEU A 25 2.94 -6.08 -19.43
C LEU A 25 1.78 -6.84 -20.08
N ASP A 26 1.29 -7.90 -19.42
CA ASP A 26 0.07 -8.58 -19.85
C ASP A 26 -1.16 -7.69 -19.58
N LYS A 27 -1.72 -7.13 -20.64
CA LYS A 27 -2.90 -6.25 -20.59
C LYS A 27 -4.13 -6.97 -20.04
N LYS A 28 -4.24 -8.29 -20.21
CA LYS A 28 -5.36 -9.08 -19.69
C LYS A 28 -5.27 -9.16 -18.16
N ALA A 29 -4.11 -9.55 -17.65
CA ALA A 29 -3.84 -9.57 -16.21
C ALA A 29 -4.05 -8.19 -15.56
N LEU A 30 -3.67 -7.10 -16.25
CA LEU A 30 -3.89 -5.73 -15.74
C LEU A 30 -5.39 -5.38 -15.64
N SER A 31 -6.21 -5.83 -16.59
CA SER A 31 -7.67 -5.61 -16.55
C SER A 31 -8.35 -6.42 -15.45
N GLU A 32 -7.81 -7.58 -15.09
CA GLU A 32 -8.35 -8.45 -14.05
C GLU A 32 -7.88 -8.05 -12.64
N ALA A 33 -6.75 -7.33 -12.54
CA ALA A 33 -6.22 -6.86 -11.28
C ALA A 33 -7.17 -5.86 -10.59
N PRO A 34 -7.38 -5.98 -9.26
CA PRO A 34 -8.22 -5.05 -8.52
C PRO A 34 -7.60 -3.65 -8.53
N GLY A 35 -8.46 -2.64 -8.65
CA GLY A 35 -8.03 -1.25 -8.52
C GLY A 35 -7.64 -0.95 -7.07
N ILE A 36 -6.59 -0.15 -6.86
CA ILE A 36 -6.16 0.27 -5.52
C ILE A 36 -6.42 1.77 -5.38
N VAL A 37 -7.08 2.15 -4.28
CA VAL A 37 -7.35 3.55 -3.93
C VAL A 37 -6.76 3.84 -2.57
N GLY A 38 -5.87 4.84 -2.50
CA GLY A 38 -5.49 5.45 -1.23
C GLY A 38 -6.51 6.51 -0.83
N TYR A 39 -7.13 6.35 0.34
CA TYR A 39 -8.17 7.25 0.85
C TYR A 39 -7.76 7.87 2.18
N VAL A 40 -8.08 9.15 2.39
CA VAL A 40 -7.89 9.85 3.67
C VAL A 40 -9.25 10.00 4.33
N MET A 41 -9.41 9.40 5.51
CA MET A 41 -10.65 9.42 6.28
C MET A 41 -11.09 10.86 6.60
N LYS A 42 -12.35 11.20 6.32
CA LYS A 42 -12.96 12.48 6.68
C LYS A 42 -13.83 12.33 7.91
N ASN A 43 -14.18 13.47 8.51
CA ASN A 43 -15.07 13.47 9.68
C ASN A 43 -16.45 12.93 9.30
N GLY A 44 -16.92 11.91 10.02
CA GLY A 44 -18.20 11.25 9.77
C GLY A 44 -18.17 10.15 8.71
N ASP A 45 -17.03 9.87 8.07
CA ASP A 45 -16.89 8.71 7.19
C ASP A 45 -16.98 7.42 8.01
N LYS A 46 -17.67 6.42 7.44
CA LYS A 46 -17.74 5.06 7.97
C LYS A 46 -17.15 4.09 6.96
N LEU A 47 -16.50 3.03 7.45
CA LEU A 47 -15.95 2.01 6.58
C LEU A 47 -17.01 1.35 5.68
N TRP A 48 -18.25 1.19 6.17
CA TRP A 48 -19.38 0.69 5.38
C TRP A 48 -19.68 1.53 4.13
N ASP A 49 -19.73 2.86 4.28
CA ASP A 49 -20.05 3.77 3.18
C ASP A 49 -18.94 3.77 2.12
N LEU A 50 -17.68 3.69 2.57
CA LEU A 50 -16.52 3.53 1.70
C LEU A 50 -16.53 2.18 0.98
N ALA A 51 -16.82 1.09 1.68
CA ALA A 51 -16.92 -0.25 1.10
C ALA A 51 -17.94 -0.27 -0.05
N ARG A 52 -19.15 0.28 0.19
CA ARG A 52 -20.19 0.39 -0.82
C ARG A 52 -19.76 1.28 -1.99
N LYS A 53 -19.12 2.41 -1.73
CA LYS A 53 -18.65 3.35 -2.76
C LYS A 53 -17.60 2.74 -3.68
N TYR A 54 -16.70 1.92 -3.14
CA TYR A 54 -15.60 1.33 -3.87
C TYR A 54 -15.83 -0.13 -4.26
N HIS A 55 -17.07 -0.62 -4.16
CA HIS A 55 -17.43 -2.00 -4.51
C HIS A 55 -16.53 -3.04 -3.84
N THR A 56 -16.38 -2.92 -2.53
CA THR A 56 -15.65 -3.87 -1.68
C THR A 56 -16.45 -4.13 -0.41
N THR A 57 -15.85 -4.81 0.58
CA THR A 57 -16.47 -5.05 1.89
C THR A 57 -15.70 -4.37 3.01
N GLU A 58 -16.42 -4.02 4.07
CA GLU A 58 -15.83 -3.44 5.28
C GLU A 58 -14.75 -4.36 5.87
N LYS A 59 -15.03 -5.67 5.87
CA LYS A 59 -14.09 -6.72 6.31
C LYS A 59 -12.78 -6.66 5.51
N ARG A 60 -12.86 -6.56 4.18
CA ARG A 60 -11.70 -6.48 3.29
C ARG A 60 -10.87 -5.22 3.56
N ILE A 61 -11.53 -4.08 3.75
CA ILE A 61 -10.84 -2.82 4.09
C ILE A 61 -10.11 -2.97 5.43
N ARG A 62 -10.74 -3.59 6.44
CA ARG A 62 -10.10 -3.82 7.73
C ARG A 62 -8.90 -4.75 7.64
N GLU A 63 -9.04 -5.88 6.94
CA GLU A 63 -7.96 -6.86 6.76
C GLU A 63 -6.73 -6.24 6.10
N VAL A 64 -6.92 -5.45 5.04
CA VAL A 64 -5.84 -4.82 4.26
C VAL A 64 -5.08 -3.75 5.04
N ASN A 65 -5.78 -3.05 5.94
CA ASN A 65 -5.21 -1.94 6.71
C ASN A 65 -4.90 -2.34 8.17
N GLU A 66 -5.01 -3.62 8.51
CA GLU A 66 -4.80 -4.15 9.86
C GLU A 66 -5.65 -3.42 10.94
N ILE A 67 -6.87 -3.01 10.56
CA ILE A 67 -7.79 -2.31 11.45
C ILE A 67 -8.55 -3.35 12.30
N GLY A 68 -8.50 -3.19 13.63
CA GLY A 68 -9.26 -4.01 14.57
C GLY A 68 -10.77 -3.69 14.60
N GLU A 69 -11.43 -3.95 15.73
CA GLU A 69 -12.90 -3.73 15.86
C GLU A 69 -13.33 -2.25 15.93
N GLY A 70 -12.37 -1.32 15.96
CA GLY A 70 -12.64 0.12 15.98
C GLY A 70 -12.83 0.74 14.59
N GLU A 71 -13.23 2.01 14.59
CA GLU A 71 -13.23 2.84 13.38
C GLU A 71 -11.92 3.62 13.24
N PRO A 72 -11.38 3.76 12.02
CA PRO A 72 -10.19 4.56 11.77
C PRO A 72 -10.48 6.05 12.01
N LYS A 73 -9.45 6.79 12.41
CA LYS A 73 -9.59 8.19 12.81
C LYS A 73 -9.66 9.09 11.58
N THR A 74 -10.30 10.26 11.73
CA THR A 74 -10.22 11.31 10.71
C THR A 74 -8.76 11.70 10.43
N GLY A 75 -8.40 11.82 9.16
CA GLY A 75 -7.04 12.09 8.69
C GLY A 75 -6.19 10.84 8.46
N GLU A 76 -6.66 9.66 8.86
CA GLU A 76 -5.97 8.40 8.65
C GLU A 76 -6.00 7.98 7.17
N LYS A 77 -4.88 7.46 6.68
CA LYS A 77 -4.73 7.00 5.31
C LYS A 77 -4.99 5.49 5.26
N ILE A 78 -5.97 5.08 4.48
CA ILE A 78 -6.32 3.67 4.30
C ILE A 78 -6.26 3.28 2.83
N LEU A 79 -5.95 2.02 2.57
CA LEU A 79 -5.94 1.38 1.27
C LEU A 79 -7.28 0.68 1.04
N ILE A 80 -7.89 0.93 -0.12
CA ILE A 80 -9.16 0.32 -0.51
C ILE A 80 -8.94 -0.40 -1.84
N PHE A 81 -9.16 -1.71 -1.85
CA PHE A 81 -9.16 -2.51 -3.06
C PHE A 81 -10.56 -2.51 -3.67
N LYS A 82 -10.69 -1.89 -4.85
CA LYS A 82 -11.87 -1.97 -5.70
C LYS A 82 -11.81 -3.27 -6.47
N GLU A 83 -12.74 -4.16 -6.16
CA GLU A 83 -12.89 -5.39 -6.93
C GLU A 83 -13.47 -5.04 -8.31
N ASN A 84 -12.80 -5.49 -9.37
CA ASN A 84 -13.43 -5.54 -10.67
C ASN A 84 -14.42 -6.70 -10.58
N LEU A 85 -15.69 -6.38 -10.31
CA LEU A 85 -16.80 -7.29 -10.51
C LEU A 85 -16.87 -7.57 -12.01
N GLY A 86 -15.97 -8.44 -12.48
CA GLY A 86 -16.10 -9.11 -13.76
C GLY A 86 -17.49 -9.74 -13.74
N ILE A 87 -18.34 -9.25 -14.63
CA ILE A 87 -19.64 -9.84 -14.90
C ILE A 87 -19.37 -11.32 -15.17
N LEU A 88 -20.14 -12.20 -14.49
CA LEU A 88 -20.11 -13.65 -14.67
C LEU A 88 -20.04 -14.07 -16.15
#